data_AF-A0A226N9K3-F1
#
_entry.id   AF-A0A226N9K3-F1
#
_cell.length_a   1.000
_cell.length_b   1.000
_cell.length_c   1.000
_cell.angle_alpha   90.00
_cell.angle_beta   90.00
_cell.angle_gamma   90.00
#
_symmetry.space_group_name_H-M   'P 1'
#
loop_
_entity.id
_entity.type
_entity.pdbx_description
1 polymer ?
#
loop_
_entity_poly.entity_id
_entity_poly.type
_entity_poly.pdbx_seq_one_letter_code
_entity_poly.pdbx_strand_id
1 'polypeptide(L)' 'MPPAPNDDLASLSELTDSSLLYEIQKRFNNNQIYTYIGDKLLLVNPFKELPIYSTM' A
#
# COMPACT_ATOMS: atom_id res chain seq x y z
N MET A 1 -1.96 10.10 6.80
CA MET A 1 -0.81 10.57 6.01
C MET A 1 -0.99 10.04 4.59
N PRO A 2 -1.02 10.88 3.54
CA PRO A 2 -1.08 10.38 2.18
C PRO A 2 0.19 9.55 1.89
N PRO A 3 0.09 8.47 1.10
CA PRO A 3 1.26 7.68 0.72
C PRO A 3 2.27 8.58 0.02
N ALA A 4 3.55 8.43 0.37
CA ALA A 4 4.61 9.24 -0.21
C ALA A 4 4.72 8.90 -1.71
N PRO A 5 5.16 9.84 -2.58
CA PRO A 5 5.30 9.57 -4.02
C PRO A 5 6.23 8.39 -4.38
N ASN A 6 7.02 7.87 -3.42
CA ASN A 6 7.81 6.65 -3.54
C ASN A 6 7.04 5.35 -3.19
N ASP A 7 5.73 5.41 -2.94
CA ASP A 7 4.93 4.24 -2.58
C ASP A 7 4.31 3.50 -3.78
N ASP A 8 4.65 3.90 -5.01
CA ASP A 8 4.14 3.24 -6.22
C ASP A 8 4.89 1.92 -6.48
N LEU A 9 4.18 0.80 -6.43
CA LEU A 9 4.74 -0.50 -6.80
C LEU A 9 5.18 -0.54 -8.27
N ALA A 10 4.58 0.25 -9.15
CA ALA A 10 4.99 0.31 -10.56
C ALA A 10 6.40 0.90 -10.76
N SER A 11 6.98 1.53 -9.73
CA SER A 11 8.37 1.99 -9.76
C SER A 11 9.40 0.92 -9.38
N LEU A 12 8.97 -0.27 -8.98
CA LEU A 12 9.87 -1.39 -8.68
C LEU A 12 10.59 -1.86 -9.95
N SER A 13 11.90 -2.03 -9.86
CA SER A 13 12.73 -2.50 -10.98
C SER A 13 12.34 -3.90 -11.47
N GLU A 14 11.80 -4.74 -10.58
CA GLU A 14 11.24 -6.06 -10.92
C GLU A 14 9.86 -6.21 -10.29
N LEU A 15 8.83 -6.28 -11.13
CA LEU A 15 7.44 -6.45 -10.71
C LEU A 15 7.01 -7.91 -10.93
N THR A 16 7.45 -8.79 -10.05
CA THR A 16 7.01 -10.20 -9.99
C THR A 16 5.90 -10.39 -8.97
N ASP A 17 5.07 -11.44 -9.10
CA ASP A 17 4.04 -11.77 -8.11
C ASP A 17 4.62 -11.88 -6.68
N SER A 18 5.82 -12.45 -6.57
CA SER A 18 6.58 -12.57 -5.31
C SER A 18 6.92 -11.21 -4.70
N SER A 19 7.49 -10.30 -5.51
CA SER A 19 7.87 -8.95 -5.05
C SER A 19 6.64 -8.12 -4.68
N LEU A 20 5.55 -8.28 -5.43
CA LEU A 20 4.30 -7.57 -5.21
C LEU A 20 3.66 -8.01 -3.89
N LEU A 21 3.60 -9.33 -3.65
CA LEU A 21 3.11 -9.90 -2.40
C LEU A 21 3.96 -9.47 -1.21
N TYR A 22 5.29 -9.47 -1.36
CA TYR A 22 6.22 -9.04 -0.31
C TYR A 22 5.98 -7.59 0.11
N GLU A 23 5.90 -6.65 -0.85
CA GLU A 23 5.70 -5.24 -0.52
C GLU A 23 4.29 -4.97 0.02
N ILE A 24 3.25 -5.63 -0.49
CA ILE A 24 1.89 -5.54 0.08
C ILE A 24 1.87 -6.03 1.53
N GLN A 25 2.49 -7.17 1.81
CA GLN A 25 2.54 -7.74 3.16
C GLN A 25 3.31 -6.84 4.13
N LYS A 26 4.46 -6.32 3.69
CA LYS A 26 5.28 -5.37 4.45
C LYS A 26 4.51 -4.08 4.77
N ARG A 27 3.80 -3.51 3.80
CA ARG A 27 2.95 -2.33 3.99
C ARG A 27 1.78 -2.60 4.92
N PHE A 28 1.11 -3.74 4.75
CA PHE A 28 0.01 -4.15 5.61
C PHE A 28 0.44 -4.25 7.08
N ASN A 29 1.61 -4.84 7.34
CA ASN A 29 2.19 -4.91 8.69
C ASN A 29 2.48 -3.52 9.29
N ASN A 30 2.73 -2.51 8.45
CA ASN A 30 2.92 -1.11 8.85
C ASN A 30 1.61 -0.30 8.89
N ASN A 31 0.44 -0.95 8.83
CA ASN A 31 -0.87 -0.31 8.74
C ASN A 31 -1.04 0.60 7.51
N GLN A 32 -0.26 0.38 6.45
CA GLN A 32 -0.42 1.01 5.14
C GLN A 32 -1.29 0.13 4.26
N ILE A 33 -2.56 0.49 4.14
CA ILE A 33 -3.55 -0.31 3.40
C ILE A 33 -3.82 0.18 1.98
N TYR A 34 -3.26 1.34 1.63
CA TYR A 34 -3.36 1.95 0.31
C TYR A 34 -2.04 1.84 -0.40
N THR A 35 -2.05 1.25 -1.59
CA THR A 35 -0.85 1.09 -2.41
C THR A 35 -1.15 1.49 -3.84
N TYR A 36 -0.32 2.36 -4.41
CA TYR A 36 -0.41 2.71 -5.83
C TYR A 36 0.31 1.66 -6.68
N ILE A 37 -0.27 1.37 -7.85
CA ILE A 37 0.30 0.54 -8.90
C ILE A 37 0.06 1.29 -10.21
N GLY A 38 0.94 2.25 -10.50
CA GLY A 38 0.77 3.21 -11.58
C GLY A 38 -0.49 4.05 -11.37
N ASP A 39 -1.45 3.93 -12.29
CA ASP A 39 -2.74 4.62 -12.24
C ASP A 39 -3.79 3.92 -11.36
N LYS A 40 -3.48 2.73 -10.84
CA LYS A 40 -4.40 1.93 -10.01
C LYS A 40 -4.11 2.12 -8.54
N LEU A 41 -5.17 2.11 -7.73
CA LEU A 41 -5.09 2.11 -6.27
C LEU A 41 -5.57 0.75 -5.73
N LEU A 42 -4.69 0.05 -5.02
CA LEU A 42 -5.00 -1.17 -4.30
C LEU A 42 -5.33 -0.84 -2.83
N LEU A 43 -6.49 -1.31 -2.38
CA LEU A 43 -6.90 -1.29 -0.98
C LEU A 43 -6.84 -2.70 -0.40
N VAL A 44 -6.13 -2.88 0.72
CA VAL A 44 -6.14 -4.13 1.49
C VAL A 44 -6.97 -3.94 2.76
N ASN A 45 -8.03 -4.73 2.95
CA ASN A 45 -8.90 -4.59 4.12
C ASN A 45 -8.13 -4.90 5.43
N PRO A 46 -7.98 -3.93 6.36
CA PRO A 46 -7.28 -4.14 7.63
C PRO A 46 -8.08 -4.98 8.63
N PHE A 47 -9.38 -5.21 8.41
CA PHE A 47 -10.31 -5.83 9.38
C PHE A 47 -10.30 -5.20 10.78
N LYS A 48 -9.85 -3.94 10.86
CA LYS A 48 -9.82 -3.11 12.07
C LYS A 48 -9.95 -1.65 11.67
N GLU A 49 -10.38 -0.82 12.60
CA GLU A 49 -10.35 0.62 12.39
C GLU A 49 -8.91 1.13 12.37
N LEU A 50 -8.63 1.99 11.40
CA LEU A 50 -7.38 2.73 11.31
C LEU A 50 -7.68 4.22 11.45
N PRO A 51 -6.88 4.98 12.23
CA PRO A 51 -7.07 6.42 12.45
C PRO A 51 -6.64 7.26 11.23
N ILE A 52 -6.88 6.75 10.02
CA ILE A 52 -6.53 7.39 8.74
C ILE A 52 -7.74 8.05 8.07
N TYR A 53 -8.95 7.71 8.52
CA TYR A 53 -10.21 8.31 8.07
C TYR A 53 -10.81 9.27 9.08
N SER A 54 -10.27 9.31 10.30
CA SER A 54 -10.62 10.33 11.26
C SER A 54 -10.05 11.66 10.78
N THR A 55 -10.90 12.47 10.17
CA THR A 55 -10.83 13.92 10.36
C THR A 55 -10.94 14.16 11.86
N MET A 56 -10.01 14.91 12.45
CA MET A 56 -10.18 15.46 13.80
C MET A 56 -11.62 15.93 14.04
#